data_AF-A0A3M1PG80-F1
#
_entry.id   AF-A0A3M1PG80-F1
#
_cell.length_a   1.000
_cell.length_b   1.000
_cell.length_c   1.000
_cell.angle_alpha   90.00
_cell.angle_beta   90.00
_cell.angle_gamma   90.00
#
_symmetry.space_group_name_H-M   'P 1'
#
loop_
_entity.id
_entity.type
_entity.pdbx_description
1 polymer ?
#
loop_
_entity_poly.entity_id
_entity_poly.type
_entity_poly.pdbx_seq_one_letter_code
_entity_poly.pdbx_strand_id
1 'polypeptide(L)'
;MDAIYRRLLAAGGVFVLVLSGCWSDQDAVSPVSAPQTAQLAEHDRHEREHDREGHSEHDRDSGEHHGAEGEESGAELDLDETYSTVRRGVHLVLAYDRQSNSFTGTIENTTDHTLSQVRVEVHLSSGKELGPTTPVDLQPGEKLPVRLAATTKDFDRWSAHAEVGRGEHDHATGGIEHDQSSGQGHKKN
;
A
#
# COMPACT_ATOMS: atom_id res chain seq x y z
N MET A 1 -15.23 -4.01 -46.79
CA MET A 1 -15.03 -2.80 -45.96
C MET A 1 -16.41 -2.34 -45.54
N ASP A 2 -16.51 -1.88 -44.29
CA ASP A 2 -17.73 -1.49 -43.54
C ASP A 2 -18.46 -2.57 -42.75
N ALA A 3 -18.27 -2.52 -41.43
CA ALA A 3 -19.30 -2.83 -40.45
C ALA A 3 -19.08 -1.96 -39.21
N ILE A 4 -19.85 -0.87 -39.19
CA ILE A 4 -20.15 0.00 -38.06
C ILE A 4 -20.64 -0.86 -36.88
N TYR A 5 -20.00 -0.73 -35.71
CA TYR A 5 -20.64 -1.09 -34.43
C TYR A 5 -20.56 0.06 -33.44
N ARG A 6 -21.64 0.86 -33.47
CA ARG A 6 -22.12 1.60 -32.31
C ARG A 6 -22.55 0.60 -31.24
N ARG A 7 -22.04 0.76 -30.02
CA ARG A 7 -22.79 0.40 -28.80
C ARG A 7 -22.56 1.46 -27.73
N LEU A 8 -23.46 2.45 -27.74
CA LEU A 8 -23.90 3.09 -26.50
C LEU A 8 -24.53 2.00 -25.63
N LEU A 9 -24.08 1.85 -24.39
CA LEU A 9 -24.93 1.35 -23.31
C LEU A 9 -24.87 2.35 -22.16
N ALA A 10 -25.88 3.21 -22.15
CA ALA A 10 -26.33 3.87 -20.95
C ALA A 10 -27.10 2.84 -20.10
N ALA A 11 -26.68 2.66 -18.86
CA ALA A 11 -27.48 2.14 -17.76
C ALA A 11 -26.87 2.80 -16.51
N GLY A 12 -27.50 3.79 -15.86
CA GLY A 12 -28.91 3.79 -15.48
C GLY A 12 -29.08 3.00 -14.18
N GLY A 13 -28.36 3.38 -13.13
CA GLY A 13 -28.49 2.81 -11.78
C GLY A 13 -28.91 3.90 -10.80
N VAL A 14 -30.21 4.11 -10.66
CA VAL A 14 -30.81 4.85 -9.52
C VAL A 14 -30.69 3.93 -8.30
N PHE A 15 -29.86 4.29 -7.32
CA PHE A 15 -29.85 3.60 -6.03
C PHE A 15 -30.62 4.42 -5.01
N VAL A 16 -31.61 3.76 -4.41
CA VAL A 16 -32.63 4.32 -3.52
C VAL A 16 -32.02 4.68 -2.17
N LEU A 17 -32.36 5.89 -1.72
CA LEU A 17 -32.05 6.45 -0.41
C LEU A 17 -33.02 5.84 0.62
N VAL A 18 -32.52 5.01 1.55
CA VAL A 18 -33.29 4.57 2.73
C VAL A 18 -32.83 5.39 3.93
N LEU A 19 -33.68 6.33 4.34
CA LEU A 19 -33.65 6.94 5.67
C LEU A 19 -34.35 6.00 6.66
N SER A 20 -33.78 5.86 7.86
CA SER A 20 -34.45 5.90 9.17
C SER A 20 -33.82 4.92 10.16
N GLY A 21 -33.41 5.43 11.32
CA GLY A 21 -33.13 4.61 12.49
C GLY A 21 -32.14 5.21 13.47
N CYS A 22 -32.53 6.28 14.18
CA CYS A 22 -31.91 6.67 15.44
C CYS A 22 -32.18 5.59 16.50
N TRP A 23 -31.20 5.13 17.28
CA TRP A 23 -31.42 4.77 18.69
C TRP A 23 -30.13 4.65 19.52
N SER A 24 -30.05 5.56 20.51
CA SER A 24 -29.39 5.58 21.83
C SER A 24 -28.15 4.76 22.19
N ASP A 25 -27.08 5.51 22.50
CA ASP A 25 -26.48 5.76 23.83
C ASP A 25 -26.88 4.88 25.03
N GLN A 26 -25.88 4.20 25.62
CA GLN A 26 -25.60 3.89 27.04
C GLN A 26 -24.58 2.72 27.04
N ASP A 27 -23.57 2.57 27.88
CA ASP A 27 -23.20 3.19 29.15
C ASP A 27 -21.71 2.89 29.39
N ALA A 28 -21.05 3.81 30.09
CA ALA A 28 -19.70 3.64 30.59
C ALA A 28 -19.68 2.79 31.86
N VAL A 29 -18.75 1.83 31.97
CA VAL A 29 -18.23 1.38 33.28
C VAL A 29 -16.74 1.02 33.17
N SER A 30 -15.91 1.88 33.74
CA SER A 30 -14.57 1.52 34.23
C SER A 30 -14.69 0.86 35.59
N PRO A 31 -13.77 -0.05 35.95
CA PRO A 31 -13.22 0.03 37.29
C PRO A 31 -11.68 -0.09 37.35
N VAL A 32 -11.08 0.99 37.85
CA VAL A 32 -10.00 1.14 38.85
C VAL A 32 -9.14 -0.08 39.25
N SER A 33 -7.83 0.07 38.99
CA SER A 33 -6.62 -0.19 39.80
C SER A 33 -6.48 -1.38 40.79
N ALA A 34 -5.55 -2.31 40.46
CA ALA A 34 -4.31 -2.77 41.14
C ALA A 34 -4.25 -3.01 42.68
N PRO A 35 -3.16 -3.56 43.26
CA PRO A 35 -2.27 -4.71 42.94
C PRO A 35 -2.09 -5.69 44.16
N GLN A 36 -1.52 -6.91 44.00
CA GLN A 36 -0.50 -7.50 44.92
C GLN A 36 -0.12 -8.99 44.68
N THR A 37 1.20 -9.22 44.58
CA THR A 37 2.07 -10.28 45.17
C THR A 37 1.79 -11.79 45.05
N ALA A 38 2.68 -12.46 44.29
CA ALA A 38 3.67 -13.50 44.68
C ALA A 38 3.26 -14.75 45.48
N GLN A 39 3.64 -15.94 44.96
CA GLN A 39 4.40 -17.06 45.61
C GLN A 39 4.44 -18.28 44.63
N LEU A 40 5.59 -18.67 44.05
CA LEU A 40 6.52 -19.75 44.48
C LEU A 40 5.85 -21.11 44.77
N ALA A 41 6.02 -22.11 43.89
CA ALA A 41 6.84 -23.34 44.04
C ALA A 41 5.88 -24.55 43.98
N GLU A 42 6.14 -25.77 43.50
CA GLU A 42 7.29 -26.51 42.96
C GLU A 42 6.72 -27.83 42.37
N HIS A 43 7.51 -28.49 41.51
CA HIS A 43 7.52 -29.95 41.24
C HIS A 43 6.26 -30.68 40.73
N ASP A 44 6.34 -31.25 39.52
CA ASP A 44 6.47 -32.72 39.42
C ASP A 44 7.12 -33.13 38.09
N ARG A 45 7.98 -34.14 38.19
CA ARG A 45 8.85 -34.66 37.12
C ARG A 45 8.05 -35.60 36.24
N HIS A 46 8.27 -35.60 34.93
CA HIS A 46 8.17 -36.83 34.17
C HIS A 46 9.16 -36.81 32.99
N GLU A 47 10.24 -37.54 33.19
CA GLU A 47 11.17 -38.00 32.17
C GLU A 47 10.41 -38.83 31.13
N ARG A 48 10.54 -38.47 29.85
CA ARG A 48 10.36 -39.41 28.74
C ARG A 48 11.45 -39.14 27.71
N GLU A 49 12.51 -39.93 27.82
CA GLU A 49 13.44 -40.23 26.74
C GLU A 49 12.64 -40.69 25.50
N HIS A 50 12.86 -40.02 24.38
CA HIS A 50 12.63 -40.59 23.06
C HIS A 50 13.81 -40.19 22.18
N ASP A 51 14.88 -40.97 22.31
CA ASP A 51 15.74 -41.27 21.18
C ASP A 51 14.87 -41.84 20.04
N ARG A 52 14.94 -41.21 18.88
CA ARG A 52 14.88 -41.87 17.57
C ARG A 52 15.35 -40.89 16.50
N GLU A 53 16.58 -41.15 16.05
CA GLU A 53 17.06 -40.78 14.72
C GLU A 53 16.03 -41.22 13.68
N GLY A 54 15.65 -40.29 12.82
CA GLY A 54 14.68 -40.49 11.76
C GLY A 54 14.83 -39.37 10.74
N HIS A 55 15.72 -39.61 9.79
CA HIS A 55 15.88 -38.82 8.58
C HIS A 55 14.52 -38.44 7.99
N SER A 56 14.28 -37.15 7.84
CA SER A 56 13.22 -36.63 6.97
C SER A 56 13.84 -35.53 6.13
N GLU A 57 14.30 -35.96 4.96
CA GLU A 57 14.56 -35.11 3.80
C GLU A 57 13.24 -34.44 3.44
N HIS A 58 13.05 -33.20 3.90
CA HIS A 58 12.02 -32.32 3.39
C HIS A 58 12.71 -31.36 2.42
N ASP A 59 12.82 -31.81 1.16
CA ASP A 59 12.76 -30.92 0.01
C ASP A 59 11.44 -30.16 0.07
N ARG A 60 11.47 -29.01 0.73
CA ARG A 60 10.49 -27.94 0.52
C ARG A 60 11.23 -26.82 -0.19
N ASP A 61 11.23 -26.94 -1.51
CA ASP A 61 11.21 -25.80 -2.41
C ASP A 61 9.94 -24.99 -2.12
N SER A 62 9.95 -24.25 -1.01
CA SER A 62 9.09 -23.10 -0.80
C SER A 62 9.97 -21.92 -1.08
N GLY A 63 9.98 -21.49 -2.34
CA GLY A 63 10.46 -20.18 -2.74
C GLY A 63 9.56 -19.12 -2.12
N GLU A 64 9.64 -18.95 -0.80
CA GLU A 64 9.21 -17.75 -0.10
C GLU A 64 10.17 -16.64 -0.52
N HIS A 65 9.88 -16.05 -1.67
CA HIS A 65 10.39 -14.77 -2.06
C HIS A 65 9.73 -13.72 -1.15
N HIS A 66 10.18 -13.65 0.12
CA HIS A 66 10.07 -12.45 0.93
C HIS A 66 10.98 -11.40 0.28
N GLY A 67 10.51 -10.86 -0.85
CA GLY A 67 11.04 -9.65 -1.44
C GLY A 67 10.77 -8.54 -0.43
N ALA A 68 11.85 -7.91 0.03
CA ALA A 68 11.81 -6.81 0.98
C ALA A 68 10.72 -5.81 0.59
N GLU A 69 9.64 -5.86 1.35
CA GLU A 69 8.51 -4.95 1.34
C GLU A 69 8.97 -3.60 1.88
N GLY A 70 9.73 -2.90 1.04
CA GLY A 70 9.99 -1.48 1.18
C GLY A 70 8.65 -0.77 1.18
N GLU A 71 8.46 0.10 2.16
CA GLU A 71 7.20 0.77 2.52
C GLU A 71 6.56 1.59 1.38
N GLU A 72 7.12 1.56 0.17
CA GLU A 72 6.70 2.33 -0.98
C GLU A 72 5.80 1.51 -1.90
N SER A 73 6.20 0.31 -2.29
CA SER A 73 5.45 -0.54 -3.23
C SER A 73 4.28 -1.25 -2.55
N GLY A 74 3.06 -1.07 -3.09
CA GLY A 74 1.89 -1.83 -2.64
C GLY A 74 2.00 -3.33 -2.89
N ALA A 75 1.00 -4.09 -2.43
CA ALA A 75 0.90 -5.53 -2.73
C ALA A 75 1.03 -5.80 -4.23
N GLU A 76 1.76 -6.86 -4.59
CA GLU A 76 1.91 -7.31 -5.98
C GLU A 76 0.66 -8.12 -6.39
N LEU A 77 0.12 -7.84 -7.58
CA LEU A 77 -1.11 -8.41 -8.12
C LEU A 77 -0.89 -9.02 -9.50
N ASP A 78 -1.70 -10.02 -9.82
CA ASP A 78 -1.82 -10.58 -11.17
C ASP A 78 -2.58 -9.63 -12.13
N LEU A 79 -2.46 -9.88 -13.45
CA LEU A 79 -3.01 -9.00 -14.50
C LEU A 79 -4.55 -8.85 -14.51
N ASP A 80 -5.29 -9.80 -13.94
CA ASP A 80 -6.76 -9.79 -13.89
C ASP A 80 -7.31 -9.30 -12.54
N GLU A 81 -6.44 -9.00 -11.58
CA GLU A 81 -6.85 -8.47 -10.30
C GLU A 81 -7.16 -6.96 -10.34
N THR A 82 -7.89 -6.50 -9.33
CA THR A 82 -8.19 -5.09 -9.12
C THR A 82 -7.54 -4.64 -7.82
N TYR A 83 -6.67 -3.64 -7.91
CA TYR A 83 -6.14 -2.95 -6.75
C TYR A 83 -7.23 -2.08 -6.13
N SER A 84 -7.42 -2.17 -4.82
CA SER A 84 -8.32 -1.30 -4.07
C SER A 84 -7.81 -1.10 -2.65
N THR A 85 -7.12 0.02 -2.42
CA THR A 85 -6.51 0.34 -1.12
C THR A 85 -6.76 1.79 -0.73
N VAL A 86 -6.98 2.03 0.56
CA VAL A 86 -6.98 3.38 1.13
C VAL A 86 -5.63 3.63 1.79
N ARG A 87 -4.89 4.64 1.32
CA ARG A 87 -3.59 5.02 1.87
C ARG A 87 -3.49 6.54 1.96
N ARG A 88 -3.07 7.06 3.12
CA ARG A 88 -2.91 8.51 3.37
C ARG A 88 -4.15 9.33 2.97
N GLY A 89 -5.35 8.78 3.16
CA GLY A 89 -6.62 9.43 2.84
C GLY A 89 -7.05 9.33 1.36
N VAL A 90 -6.26 8.69 0.49
CA VAL A 90 -6.63 8.42 -0.90
C VAL A 90 -7.11 6.98 -1.02
N HIS A 91 -8.33 6.77 -1.50
CA HIS A 91 -8.79 5.48 -1.99
C HIS A 91 -8.43 5.34 -3.46
N LEU A 92 -7.47 4.47 -3.77
CA LEU A 92 -7.07 4.14 -5.13
C LEU A 92 -7.72 2.82 -5.52
N VAL A 93 -8.50 2.84 -6.59
CA VAL A 93 -9.01 1.66 -7.29
C VAL A 93 -8.41 1.63 -8.68
N LEU A 94 -7.75 0.53 -9.07
CA LEU A 94 -7.06 0.43 -10.35
C LEU A 94 -7.13 -1.00 -10.89
N ALA A 95 -7.26 -1.16 -12.21
CA ALA A 95 -7.18 -2.44 -12.89
C ALA A 95 -6.45 -2.31 -14.23
N TYR A 96 -5.83 -3.39 -14.69
CA TYR A 96 -5.17 -3.44 -15.99
C TYR A 96 -6.15 -3.81 -17.11
N ASP A 97 -6.25 -2.95 -18.11
CA ASP A 97 -6.99 -3.19 -19.35
C ASP A 97 -6.05 -3.69 -20.45
N ARG A 98 -6.15 -5.00 -20.74
CA ARG A 98 -5.38 -5.68 -21.80
C ARG A 98 -5.68 -5.16 -23.21
N GLN A 99 -6.90 -4.66 -23.46
CA GLN A 99 -7.30 -4.15 -24.79
C GLN A 99 -6.60 -2.83 -25.09
N SER A 100 -6.62 -1.90 -24.13
CA SER A 100 -6.01 -0.58 -24.28
C SER A 100 -4.56 -0.48 -23.79
N ASN A 101 -4.00 -1.59 -23.30
CA ASN A 101 -2.66 -1.69 -22.72
C ASN A 101 -2.42 -0.62 -21.64
N SER A 102 -3.36 -0.45 -20.73
CA SER A 102 -3.35 0.67 -19.78
C SER A 102 -3.95 0.26 -18.45
N PHE A 103 -3.43 0.83 -17.38
CA PHE A 103 -4.06 0.81 -16.07
C PHE A 103 -5.13 1.89 -16.02
N THR A 104 -6.33 1.52 -15.61
CA THR A 104 -7.49 2.41 -15.56
C THR A 104 -8.19 2.28 -14.22
N GLY A 105 -8.68 3.39 -13.68
CA GLY A 105 -9.32 3.38 -12.37
C GLY A 105 -9.68 4.77 -11.86
N THR A 106 -9.75 4.90 -10.53
CA THR A 106 -10.15 6.14 -9.84
C THR A 106 -9.34 6.35 -8.58
N ILE A 107 -9.06 7.62 -8.28
CA ILE A 107 -8.66 8.08 -6.95
C ILE A 107 -9.80 8.85 -6.32
N GLU A 108 -9.97 8.68 -5.01
CA GLU A 108 -10.95 9.40 -4.20
C GLU A 108 -10.28 9.93 -2.93
N ASN A 109 -10.56 11.19 -2.57
CA ASN A 109 -10.21 11.70 -1.25
C ASN A 109 -11.27 11.28 -0.22
N THR A 110 -10.91 10.38 0.69
CA THR A 110 -11.80 9.87 1.74
C THR A 110 -11.73 10.67 3.05
N THR A 111 -11.07 11.82 3.06
CA THR A 111 -10.90 12.68 4.24
C THR A 111 -11.86 13.88 4.19
N ASP A 112 -11.85 14.66 5.27
CA ASP A 112 -12.61 15.89 5.46
C ASP A 112 -11.83 17.17 5.08
N HIS A 113 -10.61 17.03 4.57
CA HIS A 113 -9.76 18.14 4.14
C HIS A 113 -9.19 17.91 2.73
N THR A 114 -8.72 18.98 2.07
CA THR A 114 -8.10 18.86 0.74
C THR A 114 -6.78 18.09 0.85
N LEU A 115 -6.60 17.08 -0.01
CA LEU A 115 -5.32 16.40 -0.18
C LEU A 115 -4.56 17.06 -1.33
N SER A 116 -3.36 17.58 -1.04
CA SER A 116 -2.56 18.27 -2.05
C SER A 116 -1.60 17.33 -2.77
N GLN A 117 -1.35 17.62 -4.05
CA GLN A 117 -0.35 16.95 -4.89
C GLN A 117 -0.48 15.42 -4.92
N VAL A 118 -1.70 14.91 -4.98
CA VAL A 118 -1.98 13.48 -5.14
C VAL A 118 -1.41 12.99 -6.46
N ARG A 119 -0.65 11.90 -6.42
CA ARG A 119 -0.07 11.23 -7.58
C ARG A 119 -0.28 9.72 -7.48
N VAL A 120 -0.31 9.05 -8.62
CA VAL A 120 -0.39 7.58 -8.69
C VAL A 120 0.81 7.06 -9.48
N GLU A 121 1.36 5.96 -8.99
CA GLU A 121 2.45 5.22 -9.62
C GLU A 121 2.11 3.73 -9.68
N VAL A 122 2.63 3.06 -10.72
CA VAL A 122 2.50 1.62 -10.92
C VAL A 122 3.89 1.03 -11.21
N HIS A 123 4.27 0.00 -10.47
CA HIS A 123 5.49 -0.79 -10.74
C HIS A 123 5.09 -2.07 -11.47
N LEU A 124 5.82 -2.40 -12.53
CA LEU A 124 5.63 -3.61 -13.32
C LEU A 124 6.69 -4.65 -12.93
N SER A 125 6.34 -5.94 -12.96
CA SER A 125 7.27 -7.02 -12.64
C SER A 125 8.49 -7.11 -13.58
N SER A 126 8.45 -6.42 -14.72
CA SER A 126 9.63 -6.22 -15.59
C SER A 126 10.64 -5.21 -15.05
N GLY A 127 10.39 -4.60 -13.88
CA GLY A 127 11.20 -3.53 -13.31
C GLY A 127 10.94 -2.16 -13.93
N LYS A 128 9.88 -2.02 -14.74
CA LYS A 128 9.49 -0.75 -15.34
C LYS A 128 8.43 -0.07 -14.49
N GLU A 129 8.56 1.24 -14.34
CA GLU A 129 7.62 2.07 -13.59
C GLU A 129 6.79 2.94 -14.53
N LEU A 130 5.54 3.18 -14.15
CA LEU A 130 4.60 4.05 -14.84
C LEU A 130 4.16 5.16 -13.91
N GLY A 131 4.48 6.40 -14.28
CA GLY A 131 4.18 7.59 -13.49
C GLY A 131 5.45 8.21 -12.90
N PRO A 132 5.31 8.95 -11.78
CA PRO A 132 4.03 9.30 -11.15
C PRO A 132 3.13 10.16 -12.06
N THR A 133 1.81 10.12 -11.88
CA THR A 133 0.88 11.01 -12.61
C THR A 133 1.18 12.49 -12.34
N THR A 134 0.66 13.38 -13.19
CA THR A 134 0.66 14.82 -12.88
C THR A 134 0.00 15.06 -11.50
N PRO A 135 0.64 15.80 -10.59
CA PRO A 135 0.07 16.06 -9.27
C PRO A 135 -1.25 16.81 -9.37
N VAL A 136 -2.24 16.40 -8.57
CA VAL A 136 -3.55 17.04 -8.49
C VAL A 136 -3.93 17.29 -7.03
N ASP A 137 -4.67 18.36 -6.77
CA ASP A 137 -5.30 18.53 -5.45
C ASP A 137 -6.70 17.90 -5.50
N LEU A 138 -7.07 17.12 -4.48
CA LEU A 138 -8.39 16.52 -4.35
C LEU A 138 -9.15 17.13 -3.18
N GLN A 139 -10.31 17.71 -3.45
CA GLN A 139 -11.25 18.15 -2.41
C GLN A 139 -11.85 16.96 -1.65
N PRO A 140 -12.37 17.15 -0.42
CA PRO A 140 -13.08 16.09 0.31
C PRO A 140 -14.15 15.40 -0.53
N GLY A 141 -14.09 14.07 -0.64
CA GLY A 141 -15.02 13.25 -1.44
C GLY A 141 -14.86 13.37 -2.96
N GLU A 142 -13.92 14.17 -3.46
CA GLU A 142 -13.67 14.30 -4.89
C GLU A 142 -13.10 13.00 -5.46
N LYS A 143 -13.62 12.59 -6.62
CA LYS A 143 -13.16 11.42 -7.38
C LYS A 143 -12.64 11.84 -8.74
N LEU A 144 -11.44 11.38 -9.09
CA LEU A 144 -10.85 11.62 -10.42
C LEU A 144 -10.47 10.31 -11.09
N PRO A 145 -10.69 10.20 -12.42
CA PRO A 145 -10.25 9.04 -13.18
C PRO A 145 -8.73 9.04 -13.33
N VAL A 146 -8.13 7.86 -13.28
CA VAL A 146 -6.71 7.63 -13.53
C VAL A 146 -6.54 6.74 -14.75
N ARG A 147 -5.58 7.10 -15.59
CA ARG A 147 -5.15 6.28 -16.74
C ARG A 147 -3.65 6.37 -16.94
N LEU A 148 -2.97 5.22 -16.88
CA LEU A 148 -1.53 5.10 -17.14
C LEU A 148 -1.33 4.07 -18.25
N ALA A 149 -0.79 4.50 -19.40
CA ALA A 149 -0.51 3.60 -20.51
C ALA A 149 0.80 2.83 -20.27
N ALA A 150 0.73 1.50 -20.37
CA ALA A 150 1.94 0.69 -20.40
C ALA A 150 2.60 0.84 -21.78
N THR A 151 3.93 0.94 -21.81
CA THR A 151 4.69 1.02 -23.07
C THR A 151 5.08 -0.35 -23.62
N THR A 152 5.05 -1.37 -22.76
CA THR A 152 5.38 -2.76 -23.07
C THR A 152 4.28 -3.68 -22.55
N LYS A 153 4.34 -4.97 -22.92
CA LYS A 153 3.46 -6.03 -22.43
C LYS A 153 4.22 -7.16 -21.71
N ASP A 154 5.53 -7.04 -21.59
CA ASP A 154 6.38 -7.94 -20.80
C ASP A 154 6.21 -7.61 -19.32
N PHE A 155 5.12 -8.07 -18.72
CA PHE A 155 4.91 -8.14 -17.27
C PHE A 155 3.71 -9.04 -16.99
N ASP A 156 3.82 -9.80 -15.91
CA ASP A 156 2.76 -10.71 -15.46
C ASP A 156 2.17 -10.27 -14.13
N ARG A 157 2.90 -9.42 -13.41
CA ARG A 157 2.47 -8.85 -12.12
C ARG A 157 2.74 -7.36 -12.07
N TRP A 158 2.03 -6.70 -11.16
CA TRP A 158 2.12 -5.25 -10.97
C TRP A 158 1.77 -4.87 -9.55
N SER A 159 2.27 -3.73 -9.09
CA SER A 159 1.84 -3.11 -7.83
C SER A 159 1.58 -1.62 -8.06
N ALA A 160 0.82 -1.00 -7.17
CA ALA A 160 0.50 0.42 -7.27
C ALA A 160 0.45 1.09 -5.90
N HIS A 161 0.62 2.40 -5.92
CA HIS A 161 0.37 3.24 -4.76
C HIS A 161 -0.05 4.66 -5.15
N ALA A 162 -0.73 5.31 -4.22
CA ALA A 162 -1.00 6.73 -4.26
C ALA A 162 -0.06 7.48 -3.29
N GLU A 163 0.48 8.59 -3.75
CA GLU A 163 1.30 9.52 -2.97
C GLU A 163 0.51 10.79 -2.70
N VAL A 164 0.75 11.42 -1.55
CA VAL A 164 0.13 12.69 -1.16
C VAL A 164 1.24 13.64 -0.69
N GLY A 165 1.18 14.89 -1.14
CA GLY A 165 2.16 15.92 -0.83
C GLY A 165 3.45 15.82 -1.65
N ARG A 166 4.44 16.64 -1.27
CA ARG A 166 5.80 16.61 -1.82
C ARG A 166 6.52 15.39 -1.23
N GLY A 167 6.30 14.21 -1.80
CA GLY A 167 7.10 13.03 -1.44
C GLY A 167 8.51 13.24 -1.98
N GLU A 168 9.51 13.12 -1.10
CA GLU A 168 10.94 13.11 -1.43
C GLU A 168 11.28 11.79 -2.13
N HIS A 169 10.92 11.66 -3.42
CA HIS A 169 11.44 10.62 -4.32
C HIS A 169 12.67 11.10 -5.08
N ASP A 170 13.47 11.94 -4.43
CA ASP A 170 14.83 12.18 -4.87
C ASP A 170 15.63 10.93 -4.52
N HIS A 171 15.89 10.07 -5.53
CA HIS A 171 17.04 9.18 -5.48
C HIS A 171 18.29 10.05 -5.37
N ALA A 172 18.60 10.45 -4.14
CA ALA A 172 19.82 11.12 -3.76
C ALA A 172 20.96 10.13 -3.99
N THR A 173 21.54 10.20 -5.19
CA THR A 173 22.88 9.70 -5.44
C THR A 173 23.78 10.28 -4.36
N GLY A 174 24.31 9.40 -3.52
CA GLY A 174 24.98 9.76 -2.28
C GLY A 174 26.21 10.66 -2.45
N GLY A 175 26.56 11.30 -1.34
CA GLY A 175 27.77 12.09 -1.23
C GLY A 175 27.88 12.80 0.11
N ILE A 176 27.77 12.05 1.21
CA ILE A 176 28.27 12.50 2.51
C ILE A 176 29.79 12.51 2.41
N GLU A 177 30.40 13.68 2.28
CA GLU A 177 31.77 13.88 2.72
C GLU A 177 31.73 14.62 4.05
N HIS A 178 31.84 13.84 5.13
CA HIS A 178 32.30 14.33 6.41
C HIS A 178 33.74 14.82 6.24
N ASP A 179 34.00 16.09 6.55
CA ASP A 179 35.27 16.44 7.18
C ASP A 179 35.00 17.33 8.39
N GLN A 180 35.10 16.69 9.56
CA GLN A 180 35.28 17.37 10.82
C GLN A 180 36.75 17.79 10.90
N SER A 181 37.05 19.08 10.88
CA SER A 181 38.35 19.54 11.35
C SER A 181 38.28 20.92 11.99
N SER A 182 38.12 20.86 13.32
CA SER A 182 38.74 21.71 14.34
C SER A 182 38.92 23.20 14.05
N GLY A 183 38.13 24.00 14.77
CA GLY A 183 38.51 25.36 15.11
C GLY A 183 39.85 25.39 15.85
N GLN A 184 40.82 26.06 15.25
CA GLN A 184 41.99 26.58 15.96
C GLN A 184 42.22 28.01 15.48
N GLY A 185 41.66 28.97 16.23
CA GLY A 185 41.98 30.38 16.09
C GLY A 185 43.44 30.61 16.49
N HIS A 186 44.32 30.60 15.51
CA HIS A 186 45.72 30.94 15.70
C HIS A 186 45.88 32.46 15.63
N LYS A 187 45.99 33.06 16.81
CA LYS A 187 46.49 34.42 17.03
C LYS A 187 47.93 34.48 16.50
N LYS A 188 48.22 35.40 15.57
CA LYS A 188 49.59 35.82 15.26
C LYS A 188 49.68 37.33 15.40
N ASN A 189 50.76 37.72 16.07
CA ASN A 189 51.16 39.04 16.55
C ASN A 189 51.20 40.11 15.47
#